data_AF-A0A1Q8Z556-F1
#
_entry.id   AF-A0A1Q8Z556-F1
#
_cell.length_a   1.000
_cell.length_b   1.000
_cell.length_c   1.000
_cell.angle_alpha   90.00
_cell.angle_beta   90.00
_cell.angle_gamma   90.00
#
_symmetry.space_group_name_H-M   'P 1'
#
loop_
_entity.id
_entity.type
_entity.pdbx_description
1 polymer ?
#
loop_
_entity_poly.entity_id
_entity_poly.type
_entity_poly.pdbx_seq_one_letter_code
_entity_poly.pdbx_strand_id
1 'polypeptide(L)'
;MIAVVGGQKNPRKTWKRLCERYPEVVAKCYNLKFPGAGQRETPVTDRQGWAQVLGLLPGIAGATYRQEVADLVLRYLDADINVAVEIVDRNNSDEDLERLEVRIRGKKIRNQLTRTLSYRGVIKPLDYALSRSEG
;
A
#
# COMPACT_ATOMS: atom_id res chain seq x y z
N MET A 1 0.45 7.85 16.04
CA MET A 1 1.36 7.11 15.13
C MET A 1 2.82 7.19 15.57
N ILE A 2 3.46 8.36 15.63
CA ILE A 2 4.90 8.49 15.93
C ILE A 2 5.32 7.80 17.24
N ALA A 3 4.53 7.95 18.32
CA ALA A 3 4.78 7.25 19.58
C ALA A 3 4.39 5.77 19.51
N VAL A 4 3.14 5.49 19.11
CA VAL A 4 2.54 4.15 19.19
C VAL A 4 3.17 3.15 18.20
N VAL A 5 3.31 3.54 16.94
CA VAL A 5 3.87 2.70 15.87
C VAL A 5 5.38 2.87 15.81
N GLY A 6 5.86 4.11 15.89
CA GLY A 6 7.29 4.43 15.76
C GLY A 6 8.12 4.20 17.03
N GLY A 7 7.51 3.86 18.16
CA GLY A 7 8.20 3.66 19.44
C GLY A 7 8.88 4.91 20.01
N GLN A 8 8.52 6.11 19.54
CA GLN A 8 9.23 7.34 19.90
C GLN A 8 8.78 7.85 21.28
N LYS A 9 9.71 7.92 22.24
CA LYS A 9 9.45 8.45 23.59
C LYS A 9 8.95 9.90 23.58
N ASN A 10 9.44 10.73 22.67
CA ASN A 10 9.02 12.13 22.55
C ASN A 10 8.50 12.43 21.14
N PRO A 11 7.23 12.12 20.85
CA PRO A 11 6.67 12.24 19.50
C PRO A 11 6.62 13.68 19.00
N ARG A 12 6.47 14.68 19.89
CA ARG A 12 6.45 16.11 19.50
C ARG A 12 7.82 16.58 19.04
N LYS A 13 8.89 16.19 19.74
CA LYS A 13 10.27 16.50 19.34
C LYS A 13 10.62 15.80 18.03
N THR A 14 10.21 14.54 17.86
CA THR A 14 10.42 13.82 16.60
C THR A 14 9.64 14.46 15.46
N TRP A 15 8.39 14.86 15.68
CA TRP A 15 7.59 15.58 14.68
C TRP A 15 8.26 16.89 14.26
N LYS A 16 8.72 17.71 15.22
CA LYS A 16 9.43 18.96 14.92
C LYS A 16 10.66 18.71 14.01
N ARG A 17 11.45 17.67 14.31
CA ARG A 17 12.60 17.28 13.47
C ARG A 17 12.20 16.84 12.06
N LEU A 18 11.06 16.16 11.91
CA LEU A 18 10.54 15.80 10.59
C LEU A 18 10.15 17.04 9.79
N CYS A 19 9.48 18.02 10.42
CA CYS A 19 9.14 19.29 9.76
C CYS A 19 10.38 20.05 9.29
N GLU A 20 11.45 20.05 10.10
CA GLU A 20 12.70 20.75 9.78
C GLU A 20 13.49 20.05 8.66
N ARG A 21 13.49 18.71 8.63
CA ARG A 21 14.37 17.93 7.75
C ARG A 21 13.71 17.45 6.46
N TYR A 22 12.39 17.24 6.47
CA TYR A 22 11.62 16.67 5.36
C TYR A 22 10.32 17.46 5.14
N PRO A 23 10.41 18.78 4.84
CA PRO A 23 9.23 19.63 4.68
C PRO A 23 8.30 19.14 3.56
N GLU A 24 8.82 18.50 2.53
CA GLU A 24 8.05 17.93 1.40
C GLU A 24 7.13 16.78 1.80
N VAL A 25 7.50 16.00 2.81
CA VAL A 25 6.65 14.92 3.35
C VAL A 25 5.62 15.51 4.31
N VAL A 26 6.03 16.47 5.13
CA VAL A 26 5.14 17.14 6.08
C VAL A 26 4.09 18.00 5.37
N ALA A 27 4.41 18.58 4.21
CA ALA A 27 3.44 19.33 3.40
C ALA A 27 2.24 18.50 2.93
N LYS A 28 2.34 17.16 2.96
CA LYS A 28 1.23 16.22 2.67
C LYS A 28 0.39 15.90 3.90
N CYS A 29 0.73 16.47 5.06
CA CYS A 29 -0.06 16.38 6.27
C CYS A 29 -0.98 17.60 6.38
N TYR A 30 -2.18 17.39 6.88
CA TYR A 30 -3.17 18.42 7.16
C TYR A 30 -3.46 18.45 8.65
N ASN A 31 -3.71 19.64 9.19
CA ASN A 31 -4.08 19.78 10.59
C ASN A 31 -5.58 19.54 10.74
N LEU A 32 -5.93 18.54 11.55
CA LEU A 32 -7.31 18.27 11.91
C LEU A 32 -7.50 18.57 13.39
N LYS A 33 -8.57 19.30 13.72
CA LYS A 33 -9.05 19.47 15.09
C LYS A 33 -10.19 18.50 15.33
N PHE A 34 -9.95 17.48 16.14
CA PHE A 34 -10.98 16.52 16.51
C PHE A 34 -12.06 17.19 17.39
N PRO A 35 -13.32 16.75 17.30
CA PRO A 35 -14.38 17.26 18.16
C PRO A 35 -14.09 16.94 19.63
N GLY A 36 -14.35 17.91 20.51
CA GLY A 36 -14.12 17.79 21.96
C GLY A 36 -13.44 19.02 22.57
N ALA A 37 -13.72 19.27 23.85
CA ALA A 37 -13.14 20.39 24.58
C ALA A 37 -11.62 20.19 24.76
N GLY A 38 -10.83 21.23 24.48
CA GLY A 38 -9.37 21.23 24.68
C GLY A 38 -8.54 20.52 23.61
N GLN A 39 -9.16 20.03 22.53
CA GLN A 39 -8.42 19.38 21.44
C GLN A 39 -7.56 20.37 20.66
N ARG A 40 -6.31 19.98 20.40
CA ARG A 40 -5.36 20.75 19.61
C ARG A 40 -5.40 20.30 18.16
N GLU A 41 -4.94 21.18 17.27
CA GLU A 41 -4.64 20.78 15.90
C GLU A 41 -3.66 19.61 15.92
N THR A 42 -4.06 18.54 15.25
CA THR A 42 -3.28 17.32 15.14
C THR A 42 -2.91 17.13 13.68
N PRO A 43 -1.62 17.00 13.35
CA PRO A 43 -1.21 16.67 12.00
C PRO A 43 -1.65 15.24 11.68
N VAL A 44 -2.44 15.11 10.62
CA VAL A 44 -2.93 13.86 10.08
C VAL A 44 -2.56 13.78 8.60
N THR A 45 -2.57 12.58 8.04
CA THR A 45 -2.22 12.36 6.64
C THR A 45 -2.92 11.09 6.16
N ASP A 46 -2.94 10.90 4.84
CA ASP A 46 -3.49 9.70 4.22
C ASP A 46 -2.54 8.50 4.38
N ARG A 47 -2.91 7.36 3.78
CA ARG A 47 -2.11 6.14 3.85
C ARG A 47 -0.71 6.32 3.24
N GLN A 48 -0.59 7.13 2.19
CA GLN A 48 0.67 7.35 1.51
C GLN A 48 1.61 8.23 2.34
N GLY A 49 1.11 9.35 2.88
CA GLY A 49 1.90 10.20 3.77
C GLY A 49 2.26 9.48 5.07
N TRP A 50 1.37 8.61 5.58
CA TRP A 50 1.66 7.76 6.74
C TRP A 50 2.87 6.85 6.49
N ALA A 51 2.90 6.18 5.33
CA ALA A 51 3.99 5.30 4.93
C ALA A 51 5.32 6.06 4.79
N GLN A 52 5.27 7.26 4.19
CA GLN A 52 6.44 8.14 4.06
C GLN A 52 6.97 8.58 5.43
N VAL A 53 6.10 9.03 6.33
CA VAL A 53 6.52 9.42 7.68
C VAL A 53 7.13 8.24 8.43
N LEU A 54 6.53 7.05 8.36
CA LEU A 54 7.05 5.84 9.02
C LEU A 54 8.46 5.49 8.54
N GLY A 55 8.72 5.55 7.23
CA GLY A 55 10.05 5.32 6.65
C GLY A 55 11.10 6.33 7.10
N LEU A 56 10.70 7.54 7.50
CA LEU A 56 11.58 8.60 8.00
C LEU A 56 11.78 8.57 9.52
N LEU A 57 11.03 7.75 10.26
CA LEU A 57 11.18 7.69 11.71
C LEU A 57 12.54 7.09 12.10
N PRO A 58 13.20 7.65 13.13
CA PRO A 58 14.42 7.07 13.67
C PRO A 58 14.11 5.85 14.55
N GLY A 59 15.10 4.97 14.74
CA GLY A 59 14.98 3.80 15.61
C GLY A 59 14.46 2.55 14.90
N ILE A 60 14.15 1.52 15.69
CA ILE A 60 13.92 0.14 15.21
C ILE A 60 12.72 0.08 14.26
N ALA A 61 11.57 0.66 14.62
CA ALA A 61 10.37 0.59 13.79
C ALA A 61 10.57 1.14 12.37
N GLY A 62 11.20 2.31 12.24
CA GLY A 62 11.52 2.89 10.94
C GLY A 62 12.59 2.10 10.18
N ALA A 63 13.56 1.52 10.88
CA ALA A 63 14.59 0.67 10.27
C ALA A 63 14.00 -0.63 9.71
N THR A 64 13.18 -1.32 10.51
CA THR A 64 12.46 -2.53 10.10
C THR A 64 11.56 -2.24 8.90
N TYR A 65 10.78 -1.15 8.94
CA TYR A 65 9.94 -0.76 7.82
C TYR A 65 10.76 -0.53 6.53
N ARG A 66 11.88 0.20 6.61
CA ARG A 66 12.74 0.42 5.45
C ARG A 66 13.32 -0.89 4.91
N GLN A 67 13.70 -1.83 5.78
CA GLN A 67 14.21 -3.14 5.37
C GLN A 67 13.12 -3.95 4.66
N GLU A 68 11.94 -4.09 5.26
CA GLU A 68 10.82 -4.84 4.68
C GLU A 68 10.38 -4.26 3.33
N VAL A 69 10.36 -2.93 3.19
CA VAL A 69 10.04 -2.27 1.92
C VAL A 69 11.13 -2.54 0.89
N ALA A 70 12.41 -2.48 1.26
CA ALA A 70 13.51 -2.79 0.35
C ALA A 70 13.43 -4.24 -0.15
N ASP A 71 13.19 -5.19 0.75
CA ASP A 71 13.06 -6.61 0.41
C ASP A 71 11.84 -6.85 -0.51
N LEU A 72 10.70 -6.22 -0.23
CA LEU A 72 9.52 -6.30 -1.10
C LEU A 72 9.78 -5.72 -2.49
N VAL A 73 10.49 -4.59 -2.58
CA VAL A 73 10.82 -3.96 -3.87
C VAL A 73 11.76 -4.85 -4.67
N LEU A 74 12.79 -5.43 -4.04
CA LEU A 74 13.70 -6.36 -4.71
C LEU A 74 12.96 -7.57 -5.26
N ARG A 75 12.14 -8.23 -4.42
CA ARG A 75 11.31 -9.37 -4.86
C ARG A 75 10.37 -9.01 -6.00
N TYR A 76 9.77 -7.82 -5.97
CA TYR A 76 8.93 -7.33 -7.05
C TYR A 76 9.72 -7.13 -8.35
N LEU A 77 10.92 -6.55 -8.28
CA LEU A 77 11.78 -6.35 -9.45
C LEU A 77 12.31 -7.66 -10.03
N ASP A 78 12.57 -8.65 -9.17
CA ASP A 78 12.98 -10.00 -9.55
C ASP A 78 11.80 -10.85 -10.08
N ALA A 79 10.61 -10.27 -10.17
CA ALA A 79 9.37 -10.93 -10.58
C ALA A 79 9.06 -12.20 -9.76
N ASP A 80 9.38 -12.18 -8.46
CA ASP A 80 9.08 -13.28 -7.54
C ASP A 80 7.56 -13.52 -7.46
N ILE A 81 7.13 -14.67 -7.98
CA ILE A 81 5.71 -15.05 -8.02
C ILE A 81 5.10 -15.18 -6.62
N ASN A 82 5.92 -15.45 -5.60
CA ASN A 82 5.44 -15.59 -4.23
C ASN A 82 4.92 -14.25 -3.68
N VAL A 83 5.34 -13.10 -4.23
CA VAL A 83 4.74 -11.81 -3.87
C VAL A 83 3.25 -11.78 -4.20
N ALA A 84 2.85 -12.34 -5.33
CA ALA A 84 1.45 -12.42 -5.73
C ALA A 84 0.68 -13.42 -4.86
N VAL A 85 1.29 -14.57 -4.53
CA VAL A 85 0.70 -15.59 -3.65
C VAL A 85 0.45 -15.02 -2.26
N GLU A 86 1.44 -14.35 -1.66
CA GLU A 86 1.28 -13.73 -0.34
C GLU A 86 0.17 -12.68 -0.28
N ILE A 87 -0.08 -11.95 -1.38
CA ILE A 87 -1.18 -10.99 -1.46
C ILE A 87 -2.53 -11.72 -1.40
N VAL A 88 -2.65 -12.87 -2.07
CA VAL A 88 -3.86 -13.71 -2.00
C VAL A 88 -4.02 -14.27 -0.59
N ASP A 89 -2.96 -14.87 -0.04
CA ASP A 89 -2.98 -15.53 1.27
C ASP A 89 -3.18 -14.55 2.46
N ARG A 90 -2.96 -13.25 2.30
CA ARG A 90 -3.29 -12.26 3.35
C ARG A 90 -4.78 -11.95 3.44
N ASN A 91 -5.57 -12.29 2.42
CA ASN A 91 -7.02 -12.15 2.43
C ASN A 91 -7.64 -13.44 2.96
N ASN A 92 -7.55 -13.66 4.28
CA ASN A 92 -7.91 -14.92 4.94
C ASN A 92 -9.38 -15.04 5.38
N SER A 93 -10.20 -14.02 5.16
CA SER A 93 -11.65 -14.15 5.38
C SER A 93 -12.33 -14.58 4.07
N ASP A 94 -13.33 -15.46 4.15
CA ASP A 94 -14.13 -15.86 2.98
C ASP A 94 -14.71 -14.63 2.26
N GLU A 95 -15.04 -13.57 3.01
CA GLU A 95 -15.52 -12.29 2.46
C GLU A 95 -14.44 -11.54 1.66
N ASP A 96 -13.18 -11.57 2.10
CA ASP A 96 -12.08 -10.95 1.37
C ASP A 96 -11.70 -11.75 0.13
N LEU A 97 -11.78 -13.09 0.18
CA LEU A 97 -11.63 -13.96 -0.98
C LEU A 97 -12.75 -13.73 -2.00
N GLU A 98 -14.00 -13.62 -1.57
CA GLU A 98 -15.13 -13.27 -2.43
C GLU A 98 -14.96 -11.88 -3.06
N ARG A 99 -14.51 -10.87 -2.29
CA ARG A 99 -14.21 -9.53 -2.83
C ARG A 99 -13.06 -9.57 -3.82
N LEU A 100 -12.02 -10.36 -3.56
CA LEU A 100 -10.90 -10.55 -4.46
C LEU A 100 -11.36 -11.24 -5.75
N GLU A 101 -12.19 -12.27 -5.63
CA GLU A 101 -12.81 -12.98 -6.74
C GLU A 101 -13.70 -12.04 -7.56
N VAL A 102 -14.57 -11.23 -6.93
CA VAL A 102 -15.40 -10.23 -7.61
C VAL A 102 -14.54 -9.21 -8.35
N ARG A 103 -13.41 -8.77 -7.76
CA ARG A 103 -12.47 -7.86 -8.43
C ARG A 103 -11.80 -8.53 -9.63
N ILE A 104 -11.30 -9.76 -9.48
CA ILE A 104 -10.67 -10.52 -10.57
C ILE A 104 -11.68 -10.81 -11.70
N ARG A 105 -12.92 -11.20 -11.33
CA ARG A 105 -14.03 -11.42 -12.26
C ARG A 105 -14.55 -10.12 -12.87
N GLY A 106 -14.25 -8.95 -12.29
CA GLY A 106 -14.62 -7.65 -12.82
C GLY A 106 -14.20 -7.52 -14.29
N LYS A 107 -15.17 -7.25 -15.17
CA LYS A 107 -14.99 -7.20 -16.64
C LYS A 107 -13.76 -6.39 -17.08
N LYS A 108 -13.48 -5.29 -16.38
CA LYS A 108 -12.32 -4.42 -16.63
C LYS A 108 -10.99 -5.11 -16.33
N ILE A 109 -10.86 -5.72 -15.14
CA ILE A 109 -9.64 -6.39 -14.70
C ILE A 109 -9.38 -7.64 -15.56
N ARG A 110 -10.43 -8.43 -15.81
CA ARG A 110 -10.35 -9.60 -16.69
C ARG A 110 -9.85 -9.24 -18.09
N ASN A 111 -10.47 -8.24 -18.73
CA ASN A 111 -10.04 -7.79 -20.06
C ASN A 111 -8.60 -7.27 -20.06
N GLN A 112 -8.20 -6.55 -19.01
CA GLN A 112 -6.83 -6.03 -18.89
C GLN A 112 -5.82 -7.16 -18.70
N LEU A 113 -6.14 -8.17 -17.89
CA LEU A 113 -5.33 -9.35 -17.66
C LEU A 113 -5.21 -10.19 -18.93
N THR A 114 -6.33 -10.56 -19.56
CA THR A 114 -6.33 -11.37 -20.79
C THR A 114 -5.61 -10.67 -21.93
N ARG A 115 -5.78 -9.35 -22.09
CA ARG A 115 -5.01 -8.57 -23.07
C ARG A 115 -3.51 -8.60 -22.80
N THR A 116 -3.12 -8.49 -21.52
CA THR A 116 -1.70 -8.56 -21.12
C THR A 116 -1.11 -9.94 -21.40
N LEU A 117 -1.84 -11.01 -21.08
CA LEU A 117 -1.42 -12.39 -21.32
C LEU A 117 -1.34 -12.71 -22.82
N SER A 118 -2.30 -12.22 -23.62
CA SER A 118 -2.26 -12.37 -25.08
C SER A 118 -1.10 -11.59 -25.70
N TYR A 119 -0.85 -10.34 -25.28
CA TYR A 119 0.31 -9.55 -25.72
C TYR A 119 1.64 -10.24 -25.40
N ARG A 120 1.72 -10.96 -24.27
CA ARG A 120 2.89 -11.74 -23.87
C ARG A 120 2.93 -13.15 -24.47
N GLY A 121 1.98 -13.50 -25.35
CA GLY A 121 1.94 -14.80 -26.03
C GLY A 121 1.51 -15.99 -25.15
N VAL A 122 1.04 -15.73 -23.93
CA VAL A 122 0.60 -16.78 -22.98
C VAL A 122 -0.78 -17.33 -23.38
N ILE A 123 -1.64 -16.50 -23.98
CA ILE A 123 -2.96 -16.90 -24.49
C ILE A 123 -3.00 -16.67 -26.00
N LYS A 124 -3.43 -17.67 -26.78
CA LYS A 124 -3.57 -17.54 -28.23
C LYS A 124 -4.75 -16.60 -28.56
N PRO A 125 -4.62 -15.71 -29.57
CA PRO A 125 -5.67 -14.74 -29.92
C PRO A 125 -7.05 -15.37 -30.22
N LEU A 126 -7.08 -16.63 -30.67
CA LEU A 126 -8.30 -17.36 -31.03
C LEU A 126 -9.17 -17.68 -29.80
N ASP A 127 -8.55 -17.95 -28.64
CA ASP A 127 -9.27 -18.29 -27.40
C ASP A 127 -9.94 -17.04 -26.78
N TYR A 128 -9.38 -15.84 -27.04
CA TYR A 128 -9.98 -14.57 -26.59
C TYR A 128 -11.29 -14.25 -27.32
N ALA A 129 -11.35 -14.51 -28.63
CA ALA A 129 -12.53 -14.26 -29.45
C ALA A 129 -13.72 -15.16 -29.04
N LEU A 130 -13.46 -16.43 -28.72
CA LEU A 130 -14.48 -17.39 -28.29
C LEU A 130 -15.02 -17.09 -26.88
N SER A 131 -14.16 -16.62 -25.96
CA SER A 131 -14.59 -16.20 -24.61
C SER A 131 -15.54 -14.99 -24.57
N ARG A 132 -15.70 -14.28 -25.70
CA ARG A 132 -16.60 -13.13 -25.85
C ARG A 132 -17.92 -13.45 -26.54
N SER A 133 -18.05 -14.61 -27.18
CA SER A 133 -19.28 -15.03 -27.87
C SER A 133 -20.25 -15.82 -27.00
N GLU A 134 -19.83 -16.26 -25.80
CA GLU A 134 -20.62 -17.09 -24.90
C GLU A 134 -21.13 -16.36 -23.64
N GLY A 135 -21.07 -15.02 -23.58
CA GLY A 135 -21.48 -14.24 -22.41
C GLY A 135 -22.20 -12.93 -22.72
#